data_AF-A0A414NVU9-F1
#
_entry.id   AF-A0A414NVU9-F1
#
_cell.length_a   1.000
_cell.length_b   1.000
_cell.length_c   1.000
_cell.angle_alpha   90.00
_cell.angle_beta   90.00
_cell.angle_gamma   90.00
#
_symmetry.space_group_name_H-M   'P 1'
#
loop_
_entity.id
_entity.type
_entity.pdbx_description
1 polymer ?
#
loop_
_entity_poly.entity_id
_entity_poly.type
_entity_poly.pdbx_seq_one_letter_code
_entity_poly.pdbx_strand_id
1 'polypeptide(L)'
;MNKIKNACLGLMAAAALFTAVPACEAASIEVPENIFQWVQSTARQNYYFNKEQMCYAVKPNGEIDLGTLIVPTLRTFDDVQKQDVVDKRRWNMQSVKGYDDLVGSAEYLAIDLRNRTVKVTQHDDLDSTWSTLGTYGEEPDFDLKKSSGKDVESKFYNAILQYAAKHQDELIARTKGKLSAADAKILKTKKDPLFQPVVTPYSASGNVAK
;
A
#
# COMPACT_ATOMS: atom_id res chain seq x y z
N MET A 1 19.35 59.56 -43.90
CA MET A 1 18.06 59.34 -44.57
C MET A 1 17.94 57.88 -44.98
N ASN A 2 16.81 57.27 -44.63
CA ASN A 2 16.19 55.99 -45.03
C ASN A 2 16.92 54.97 -45.94
N LYS A 3 17.00 53.74 -45.39
CA LYS A 3 16.68 52.38 -45.91
C LYS A 3 16.71 52.14 -47.43
N ILE A 4 17.29 50.99 -47.82
CA ILE A 4 16.62 49.88 -48.56
C ILE A 4 17.37 48.55 -48.32
N LYS A 5 16.59 47.47 -48.28
CA LYS A 5 16.91 46.07 -47.94
C LYS A 5 17.25 45.25 -49.20
N ASN A 6 18.06 44.20 -49.09
CA ASN A 6 17.60 42.80 -49.25
C ASN A 6 18.75 41.75 -49.33
N ALA A 7 18.55 40.69 -48.53
CA ALA A 7 18.80 39.27 -48.77
C ALA A 7 20.20 38.77 -49.16
N CYS A 8 20.76 37.90 -48.31
CA CYS A 8 21.29 36.60 -48.75
C CYS A 8 21.40 35.62 -47.57
N LEU A 9 21.19 34.35 -47.90
CA LEU A 9 21.04 33.18 -47.06
C LEU A 9 22.18 32.96 -46.04
N GLY A 10 21.82 32.37 -44.90
CA GLY A 10 22.75 31.78 -43.95
C GLY A 10 22.04 30.78 -43.04
N LEU A 11 21.71 29.61 -43.59
CA LEU A 11 21.39 28.40 -42.82
C LEU A 11 22.67 27.98 -42.05
N MET A 12 22.62 27.68 -40.76
CA MET A 12 23.37 26.58 -40.11
C MET A 12 23.18 26.57 -38.57
N ALA A 13 22.59 25.46 -38.11
CA ALA A 13 22.86 24.71 -36.89
C ALA A 13 22.68 25.37 -35.50
N ALA A 14 21.49 25.18 -34.93
CA ALA A 14 21.31 25.11 -33.49
C ALA A 14 21.67 23.70 -33.00
N ALA A 15 22.77 23.56 -32.26
CA ALA A 15 23.06 22.35 -31.48
C ALA A 15 22.78 22.65 -30.00
N ALA A 16 21.53 22.49 -29.59
CA ALA A 16 21.19 22.36 -28.18
C ALA A 16 21.45 20.90 -27.78
N LEU A 17 22.54 20.66 -27.06
CA LEU A 17 22.78 19.41 -26.33
C LEU A 17 21.72 19.33 -25.21
N PHE A 18 20.56 18.76 -25.53
CA PHE A 18 19.64 18.30 -24.50
C PHE A 18 20.23 17.04 -23.86
N THR A 19 20.48 17.13 -22.57
CA THR A 19 20.80 16.03 -21.68
C THR A 19 19.67 15.00 -21.72
N ALA A 20 19.87 13.90 -22.44
CA ALA A 20 18.98 12.75 -22.37
C ALA A 20 19.37 11.90 -21.15
N VAL A 21 18.83 12.26 -19.98
CA VAL A 21 18.53 11.23 -18.98
C VAL A 21 17.23 10.59 -19.49
N PRO A 22 17.19 9.29 -19.83
CA PRO A 22 15.91 8.65 -20.07
C PRO A 22 15.23 8.57 -18.69
N ALA A 23 14.38 9.55 -18.40
CA ALA A 23 13.31 9.32 -17.45
C ALA A 23 12.42 8.26 -18.09
N CYS A 24 12.66 7.01 -17.73
CA CYS A 24 11.63 5.99 -17.74
C CYS A 24 10.58 6.43 -16.70
N GLU A 25 9.80 7.44 -17.05
CA GLU A 25 8.51 7.69 -16.41
C GLU A 25 7.56 6.65 -17.00
N ALA A 26 7.64 5.44 -16.45
CA ALA A 26 6.50 4.54 -16.51
C ALA A 26 5.30 5.33 -15.99
N ALA A 27 4.21 5.38 -16.76
CA ALA A 27 3.02 6.13 -16.38
C ALA A 27 2.59 5.71 -14.97
N SER A 28 2.88 6.56 -13.98
CA SER A 28 2.51 6.32 -12.61
C SER A 28 1.02 6.59 -12.50
N ILE A 29 0.23 5.55 -12.25
CA ILE A 29 -1.19 5.73 -11.94
C ILE A 29 -1.31 6.56 -10.67
N GLU A 30 -2.11 7.63 -10.73
CA GLU A 30 -2.30 8.52 -9.59
C GLU A 30 -3.16 7.82 -8.54
N VAL A 31 -2.63 7.65 -7.34
CA VAL A 31 -3.34 7.04 -6.20
C VAL A 31 -3.87 8.16 -5.31
N PRO A 32 -5.20 8.24 -5.08
CA PRO A 32 -5.78 9.32 -4.28
C PRO A 32 -5.28 9.33 -2.82
N GLU A 33 -4.44 10.30 -2.46
CA GLU A 33 -3.82 10.41 -1.13
C GLU A 33 -4.82 10.70 0.01
N ASN A 34 -6.00 11.21 -0.33
CA ASN A 34 -7.08 11.39 0.64
C ASN A 34 -7.70 10.05 1.06
N ILE A 35 -7.61 9.01 0.23
CA ILE A 35 -8.18 7.67 0.51
C ILE A 35 -7.09 6.69 0.94
N PHE A 36 -5.91 6.78 0.33
CA PHE A 36 -4.82 5.84 0.54
C PHE A 36 -3.66 6.51 1.26
N GLN A 37 -3.04 5.76 2.17
CA GLN A 37 -1.79 6.13 2.81
C GLN A 37 -0.65 5.36 2.14
N TRP A 38 0.29 6.09 1.52
CA TRP A 38 1.55 5.50 1.06
C TRP A 38 2.43 5.12 2.25
N VAL A 39 3.14 4.00 2.14
CA VAL A 39 4.04 3.49 3.18
C VAL A 39 5.48 3.39 2.70
N GLN A 40 5.69 2.72 1.56
CA GLN A 40 7.02 2.46 1.02
C GLN A 40 6.96 2.07 -0.45
N SER A 41 8.13 2.05 -1.08
CA SER A 41 8.34 1.57 -2.44
C SER A 41 9.47 0.55 -2.48
N THR A 42 9.35 -0.41 -3.38
CA THR A 42 10.41 -1.34 -3.78
C THR A 42 10.81 -1.02 -5.23
N ALA A 43 11.75 -1.78 -5.79
CA ALA A 43 12.12 -1.63 -7.20
C ALA A 43 10.97 -1.96 -8.18
N ARG A 44 9.93 -2.68 -7.73
CA ARG A 44 8.86 -3.22 -8.58
C ARG A 44 7.47 -2.72 -8.23
N GLN A 45 7.28 -2.28 -6.99
CA GLN A 45 5.95 -2.05 -6.43
C GLN A 45 5.95 -0.89 -5.42
N ASN A 46 4.87 -0.12 -5.41
CA ASN A 46 4.55 0.81 -4.32
C ASN A 46 3.49 0.21 -3.41
N TYR A 47 3.53 0.52 -2.12
CA TYR A 47 2.66 -0.07 -1.10
C TYR A 47 1.81 1.00 -0.43
N TYR A 48 0.50 0.78 -0.44
CA TYR A 48 -0.50 1.66 0.16
C TYR A 48 -1.53 0.86 0.97
N PHE A 49 -2.13 1.49 1.97
CA PHE A 49 -3.35 0.96 2.60
C PHE A 49 -4.47 2.00 2.54
N ASN A 50 -5.71 1.53 2.46
CA ASN A 50 -6.89 2.39 2.43
C ASN A 50 -7.23 2.85 3.85
N LYS A 51 -6.87 4.09 4.17
CA LYS A 51 -7.12 4.68 5.49
C LYS A 51 -8.57 5.09 5.70
N GLU A 52 -9.40 5.14 4.66
CA GLU A 52 -10.83 5.46 4.77
C GLU A 52 -11.72 4.22 5.00
N GLN A 53 -11.29 3.06 4.50
CA GLN A 53 -12.06 1.82 4.57
C GLN A 53 -11.51 0.81 5.59
N MET A 54 -10.28 1.00 6.08
CA MET A 54 -9.76 0.23 7.22
C MET A 54 -10.70 0.36 8.42
N CYS A 55 -11.08 -0.75 9.05
CA CYS A 55 -11.98 -0.78 10.22
C CYS A 55 -11.75 -2.03 11.06
N TYR A 56 -12.43 -2.17 12.20
CA TYR A 56 -12.42 -3.42 12.97
C TYR A 56 -13.43 -4.42 12.42
N ALA A 57 -13.20 -5.71 12.67
CA ALA A 57 -14.19 -6.73 12.38
C ALA A 57 -15.44 -6.56 13.28
N VAL A 58 -16.56 -7.13 12.84
CA VAL A 58 -17.81 -7.18 13.60
C VAL A 58 -18.15 -8.64 13.83
N LYS A 59 -18.36 -8.99 15.11
CA LYS A 59 -18.76 -10.34 15.53
C LYS A 59 -20.18 -10.66 15.07
N PRO A 60 -20.58 -11.94 14.99
CA PRO A 60 -21.95 -12.32 14.61
C PRO A 60 -23.06 -11.70 15.49
N ASN A 61 -22.77 -11.35 16.74
CA ASN A 61 -23.70 -10.69 17.65
C ASN A 61 -23.83 -9.15 17.41
N GLY A 62 -23.14 -8.60 16.42
CA GLY A 62 -23.15 -7.18 16.07
C GLY A 62 -22.21 -6.30 16.92
N GLU A 63 -21.42 -6.90 17.80
CA GLU A 63 -20.38 -6.18 18.55
C GLU A 63 -19.09 -6.03 17.74
N ILE A 64 -18.38 -4.95 17.97
CA ILE A 64 -17.04 -4.74 17.41
C ILE A 64 -16.07 -5.78 18.01
N ASP A 65 -15.24 -6.41 17.18
CA ASP A 65 -14.05 -7.14 17.64
C ASP A 65 -12.82 -6.25 17.50
N LEU A 66 -12.43 -5.59 18.60
CA LEU A 66 -11.21 -4.78 18.64
C LEU A 66 -9.94 -5.61 18.38
N GLY A 67 -10.00 -6.95 18.49
CA GLY A 67 -8.87 -7.83 18.25
C GLY A 67 -8.54 -8.06 16.78
N THR A 68 -9.42 -7.70 15.85
CA THR A 68 -9.25 -8.00 14.42
C THR A 68 -9.43 -6.74 13.60
N LEU A 69 -8.39 -6.36 12.85
CA LEU A 69 -8.41 -5.22 11.93
C LEU A 69 -8.63 -5.72 10.50
N ILE A 70 -9.55 -5.09 9.79
CA ILE A 70 -9.82 -5.32 8.36
C ILE A 70 -9.22 -4.17 7.57
N VAL A 71 -8.31 -4.47 6.65
CA VAL A 71 -7.51 -3.45 5.95
C VAL A 71 -7.47 -3.75 4.46
N PRO A 72 -8.18 -2.95 3.63
CA PRO A 72 -7.94 -2.95 2.20
C PRO A 72 -6.58 -2.31 1.90
N THR A 73 -5.81 -2.93 1.04
CA THR A 73 -4.49 -2.44 0.61
C THR A 73 -4.42 -2.34 -0.90
N LEU A 74 -3.44 -1.58 -1.37
CA LEU A 74 -3.19 -1.38 -2.78
C LEU A 74 -1.69 -1.46 -3.03
N ARG A 75 -1.32 -2.21 -4.08
CA ARG A 75 0.02 -2.20 -4.66
C ARG A 75 -0.07 -1.72 -6.11
N THR A 76 0.80 -0.82 -6.51
CA THR A 76 0.94 -0.42 -7.93
C THR A 76 2.22 -1.00 -8.49
N PHE A 77 2.21 -1.45 -9.74
CA PHE A 77 3.30 -2.18 -10.36
C PHE A 77 4.09 -1.34 -11.37
N ASP A 78 5.41 -1.56 -11.43
CA ASP A 78 6.21 -1.15 -12.58
C ASP A 78 5.96 -2.09 -13.77
N ASP A 79 6.46 -1.72 -14.95
CA ASP A 79 6.20 -2.48 -16.17
C ASP A 79 6.80 -3.90 -16.14
N VAL A 80 7.89 -4.09 -15.39
CA VAL A 80 8.49 -5.43 -15.23
C VAL A 80 7.62 -6.32 -14.35
N GLN A 81 7.07 -5.79 -13.26
CA GLN A 81 6.16 -6.54 -12.41
C GLN A 81 4.84 -6.87 -13.12
N LYS A 82 4.31 -5.93 -13.93
CA LYS A 82 3.15 -6.21 -14.79
C LYS A 82 3.44 -7.39 -15.72
N GLN A 83 4.59 -7.38 -16.39
CA GLN A 83 5.00 -8.44 -17.29
C GLN A 83 5.19 -9.79 -16.57
N ASP A 84 5.80 -9.78 -15.37
CA ASP A 84 5.96 -10.98 -14.54
C ASP A 84 4.61 -11.61 -14.17
N VAL A 85 3.60 -10.80 -13.82
CA VAL A 85 2.22 -11.30 -13.58
C VAL A 85 1.66 -11.95 -14.84
N VAL A 86 1.74 -11.27 -15.99
CA VAL A 86 1.25 -11.81 -17.28
C VAL A 86 1.93 -13.13 -17.64
N ASP A 87 3.25 -13.22 -17.47
CA ASP A 87 4.01 -14.43 -17.81
C ASP A 87 3.70 -15.59 -16.86
N LYS A 88 3.53 -15.33 -15.56
CA LYS A 88 3.03 -16.33 -14.60
C LYS A 88 1.64 -16.85 -14.98
N ARG A 89 0.74 -15.98 -15.43
CA ARG A 89 -0.59 -16.39 -15.91
C ARG A 89 -0.49 -17.29 -17.14
N ARG A 90 0.31 -16.91 -18.13
CA ARG A 90 0.56 -17.72 -19.33
C ARG A 90 1.12 -19.09 -18.97
N TRP A 91 2.11 -19.12 -18.07
CA TRP A 91 2.71 -20.35 -17.57
C TRP A 91 1.68 -21.27 -16.91
N ASN A 92 0.76 -20.69 -16.13
CA ASN A 92 -0.32 -21.42 -15.46
C ASN A 92 -1.53 -21.70 -16.37
N MET A 93 -1.44 -21.45 -17.68
CA MET A 93 -2.54 -21.58 -18.66
C MET A 93 -3.81 -20.77 -18.27
N GLN A 94 -3.63 -19.66 -17.58
CA GLN A 94 -4.70 -18.73 -17.22
C GLN A 94 -4.94 -17.71 -18.34
N SER A 95 -6.17 -17.19 -18.42
CA SER A 95 -6.51 -16.15 -19.41
C SER A 95 -5.75 -14.85 -19.14
N VAL A 96 -5.14 -14.28 -20.17
CA VAL A 96 -4.48 -12.96 -20.12
C VAL A 96 -5.32 -11.83 -20.69
N LYS A 97 -6.60 -12.10 -21.02
CA LYS A 97 -7.50 -11.09 -21.56
C LYS A 97 -7.65 -9.92 -20.57
N GLY A 98 -7.38 -8.69 -21.00
CA GLY A 98 -7.48 -7.47 -20.20
C GLY A 98 -6.24 -7.16 -19.34
N TYR A 99 -5.27 -8.08 -19.26
CA TYR A 99 -4.04 -7.86 -18.47
C TYR A 99 -3.02 -6.96 -19.17
N ASP A 100 -3.29 -6.56 -20.41
CA ASP A 100 -2.60 -5.46 -21.08
C ASP A 100 -2.83 -4.12 -20.38
N ASP A 101 -3.89 -3.98 -19.59
CA ASP A 101 -4.19 -2.80 -18.76
C ASP A 101 -3.91 -3.01 -17.25
N LEU A 102 -3.17 -4.06 -16.88
CA LEU A 102 -2.81 -4.33 -15.48
C LEU A 102 -1.98 -3.16 -14.90
N VAL A 103 -2.38 -2.65 -13.74
CA VAL A 103 -1.64 -1.57 -13.04
C VAL A 103 -1.19 -1.93 -11.62
N GLY A 104 -1.74 -2.98 -11.03
CA GLY A 104 -1.50 -3.27 -9.62
C GLY A 104 -2.38 -4.38 -9.08
N SER A 105 -2.44 -4.48 -7.76
CA SER A 105 -3.34 -5.38 -7.05
C SER A 105 -3.89 -4.76 -5.78
N ALA A 106 -5.06 -5.23 -5.34
CA ALA A 106 -5.60 -4.98 -4.01
C ALA A 106 -5.58 -6.26 -3.18
N GLU A 107 -5.19 -6.14 -1.91
CA GLU A 107 -5.32 -7.24 -0.94
C GLU A 107 -6.20 -6.79 0.22
N TYR A 108 -7.06 -7.68 0.66
CA TYR A 108 -7.91 -7.49 1.83
C TYR A 108 -7.32 -8.27 2.99
N LEU A 109 -6.82 -7.55 3.98
CA LEU A 109 -6.15 -8.14 5.14
C LEU A 109 -7.12 -8.28 6.30
N ALA A 110 -7.06 -9.42 6.98
CA ALA A 110 -7.56 -9.61 8.33
C ALA A 110 -6.35 -9.76 9.27
N ILE A 111 -6.11 -8.77 10.13
CA ILE A 111 -4.98 -8.74 11.05
C ILE A 111 -5.48 -9.05 12.46
N ASP A 112 -5.07 -10.18 13.02
CA ASP A 112 -5.29 -10.51 14.42
C ASP A 112 -4.24 -9.79 15.28
N LEU A 113 -4.70 -8.81 16.07
CA LEU A 113 -3.85 -7.99 16.91
C LEU A 113 -3.31 -8.75 18.13
N ARG A 114 -4.04 -9.77 18.61
CA ARG A 114 -3.63 -10.60 19.76
C ARG A 114 -2.55 -11.58 19.34
N ASN A 115 -2.80 -12.27 18.24
CA ASN A 115 -1.89 -13.27 17.70
C ASN A 115 -0.82 -12.69 16.80
N ARG A 116 -0.91 -11.41 16.41
CA ARG A 116 0.05 -10.75 15.53
C ARG A 116 0.22 -11.52 14.22
N THR A 117 -0.89 -11.95 13.64
CA THR A 117 -0.93 -12.67 12.36
C THR A 117 -1.70 -11.85 11.34
N VAL A 118 -1.27 -11.88 10.09
CA VAL A 118 -1.94 -11.23 8.96
C VAL A 118 -2.41 -12.32 8.02
N LYS A 119 -3.69 -12.30 7.68
CA LYS A 119 -4.29 -13.17 6.68
C LYS A 119 -4.74 -12.33 5.49
N VAL A 120 -4.29 -12.67 4.28
CA VAL A 120 -4.88 -12.14 3.05
C VAL A 120 -6.13 -12.96 2.77
N THR A 121 -7.30 -12.33 2.87
CA THR A 121 -8.58 -13.03 2.64
C THR A 121 -9.00 -13.00 1.17
N GLN A 122 -8.48 -12.03 0.42
CA GLN A 122 -8.74 -11.85 -1.01
C GLN A 122 -7.61 -11.05 -1.63
N HIS A 123 -7.20 -11.46 -2.84
CA HIS A 123 -6.27 -10.74 -3.69
C HIS A 123 -6.96 -10.47 -5.02
N ASP A 124 -6.92 -9.23 -5.49
CA ASP A 124 -7.51 -8.80 -6.76
C ASP A 124 -6.44 -8.14 -7.63
N ASP A 125 -6.24 -8.64 -8.85
CA ASP A 125 -5.48 -7.90 -9.88
C ASP A 125 -6.35 -6.76 -10.41
N LEU A 126 -5.75 -5.59 -10.64
CA LEU A 126 -6.48 -4.36 -10.98
C LEU A 126 -6.06 -3.78 -12.33
N ASP A 127 -7.04 -3.29 -13.08
CA ASP A 127 -6.83 -2.48 -14.29
C ASP A 127 -6.66 -0.99 -13.98
N SER A 128 -6.40 -0.17 -15.01
CA SER A 128 -6.17 1.27 -14.86
C SER A 128 -7.38 2.06 -14.34
N THR A 129 -8.56 1.44 -14.33
CA THR A 129 -9.80 2.00 -13.76
C THR A 129 -10.02 1.58 -12.29
N TRP A 130 -9.07 0.84 -11.72
CA TRP A 130 -9.17 0.18 -10.42
C TRP A 130 -10.26 -0.90 -10.37
N SER A 131 -10.65 -1.45 -11.53
CA SER A 131 -11.57 -2.57 -11.61
C SER A 131 -10.83 -3.90 -11.53
N THR A 132 -11.50 -4.92 -10.98
CA THR A 132 -10.92 -6.25 -10.80
C THR A 132 -10.79 -7.00 -12.14
N LEU A 133 -9.55 -7.37 -12.50
CA LEU A 133 -9.21 -8.25 -13.62
C LEU A 133 -9.28 -9.73 -13.24
N GLY A 134 -9.00 -10.06 -11.98
CA GLY A 134 -9.05 -11.41 -11.45
C GLY A 134 -9.00 -11.41 -9.93
N THR A 135 -9.75 -12.35 -9.33
CA THR A 135 -9.80 -12.54 -7.88
C THR A 135 -9.23 -13.89 -7.51
N TYR A 136 -8.43 -13.90 -6.45
CA TYR A 136 -7.81 -15.09 -5.89
C TYR A 136 -8.12 -15.20 -4.41
N GLY A 137 -8.15 -16.45 -3.95
CA GLY A 137 -8.50 -16.78 -2.57
C GLY A 137 -7.37 -16.49 -1.59
N GLU A 138 -7.52 -17.09 -0.42
CA GLU A 138 -6.64 -16.83 0.73
C GLU A 138 -5.18 -17.23 0.47
N GLU A 139 -4.26 -16.41 0.97
CA GLU A 139 -2.83 -16.75 1.04
C GLU A 139 -2.46 -17.34 2.41
N PRO A 140 -1.31 -18.02 2.54
CA PRO A 140 -0.83 -18.47 3.84
C PRO A 140 -0.69 -17.32 4.84
N ASP A 141 -1.08 -17.58 6.09
CA ASP A 141 -0.96 -16.59 7.17
C ASP A 141 0.48 -16.13 7.38
N PHE A 142 0.65 -14.81 7.51
CA PHE A 142 1.93 -14.18 7.84
C PHE A 142 2.03 -13.96 9.36
N ASP A 143 3.05 -14.58 9.99
CA ASP A 143 3.29 -14.46 11.42
C ASP A 143 4.28 -13.32 11.72
N LEU A 144 3.78 -12.17 12.18
CA LEU A 144 4.61 -11.00 12.49
C LEU A 144 5.58 -11.26 13.65
N LYS A 145 5.32 -12.25 14.51
CA LYS A 145 6.23 -12.58 15.63
C LYS A 145 7.45 -13.37 15.17
N LYS A 146 7.32 -14.13 14.08
CA LYS A 146 8.43 -14.89 13.48
C LYS A 146 9.21 -14.09 12.43
N SER A 147 8.65 -12.97 12.00
CA SER A 147 9.32 -12.06 11.08
C SER A 147 10.55 -11.40 11.71
N SER A 148 11.53 -11.09 10.85
CA SER A 148 12.70 -10.27 11.19
C SER A 148 12.37 -8.80 11.52
N GLY A 149 11.19 -8.33 11.11
CA GLY A 149 10.77 -6.93 11.15
C GLY A 149 11.45 -6.03 10.11
N LYS A 150 12.39 -6.56 9.32
CA LYS A 150 13.18 -5.81 8.34
C LYS A 150 12.75 -6.03 6.89
N ASP A 151 12.09 -7.15 6.62
CA ASP A 151 11.50 -7.47 5.32
C ASP A 151 10.38 -6.49 4.96
N VAL A 152 10.12 -6.39 3.66
CA VAL A 152 9.22 -5.43 3.03
C VAL A 152 7.81 -5.54 3.63
N GLU A 153 7.24 -6.73 3.68
CA GLU A 153 5.88 -6.94 4.20
C GLU A 153 5.78 -6.59 5.69
N SER A 154 6.79 -6.94 6.48
CA SER A 154 6.77 -6.61 7.91
C SER A 154 6.81 -5.12 8.18
N LYS A 155 7.57 -4.35 7.39
CA LYS A 155 7.53 -2.89 7.48
C LYS A 155 6.15 -2.34 7.11
N PHE A 156 5.56 -2.89 6.05
CA PHE A 156 4.23 -2.48 5.58
C PHE A 156 3.15 -2.74 6.63
N TYR A 157 3.06 -3.97 7.16
CA TYR A 157 2.10 -4.33 8.19
C TYR A 157 2.33 -3.57 9.50
N ASN A 158 3.58 -3.32 9.90
CA ASN A 158 3.84 -2.51 11.09
C ASN A 158 3.42 -1.04 10.89
N ALA A 159 3.52 -0.47 9.69
CA ALA A 159 3.03 0.88 9.42
C ALA A 159 1.50 0.96 9.54
N ILE A 160 0.78 -0.04 9.02
CA ILE A 160 -0.68 -0.18 9.18
C ILE A 160 -1.04 -0.22 10.67
N LEU A 161 -0.35 -1.05 11.46
CA LEU A 161 -0.61 -1.18 12.89
C LEU A 161 -0.30 0.10 13.68
N GLN A 162 0.75 0.83 13.30
CA GLN A 162 1.07 2.14 13.89
C GLN A 162 0.01 3.19 13.55
N TYR A 163 -0.51 3.19 12.32
CA TYR A 163 -1.62 4.07 11.95
C TYR A 163 -2.86 3.71 12.76
N ALA A 164 -3.25 2.43 12.79
CA ALA A 164 -4.44 1.98 13.51
C ALA A 164 -4.38 2.33 15.01
N ALA A 165 -3.21 2.20 15.65
CA ALA A 165 -3.02 2.61 17.04
C ALA A 165 -3.26 4.11 17.27
N LYS A 166 -2.84 4.96 16.33
CA LYS A 166 -3.00 6.43 16.43
C LYS A 166 -4.42 6.89 16.11
N HIS A 167 -5.15 6.13 15.30
CA HIS A 167 -6.47 6.47 14.78
C HIS A 167 -7.59 5.58 15.35
N GLN A 168 -7.37 4.96 16.52
CA GLN A 168 -8.28 3.97 17.10
C GLN A 168 -9.73 4.48 17.24
N ASP A 169 -9.93 5.70 17.74
CA ASP A 169 -11.27 6.27 17.91
C ASP A 169 -12.01 6.44 16.57
N GLU A 170 -11.29 6.87 15.53
CA GLU A 170 -11.83 7.00 14.17
C GLU A 170 -12.21 5.63 13.59
N LEU A 171 -11.34 4.62 13.78
CA LEU A 171 -11.59 3.25 13.35
C LEU A 171 -12.80 2.62 14.03
N ILE A 172 -13.00 2.87 15.33
CA ILE A 172 -14.19 2.44 16.06
C ILE A 172 -15.43 3.13 15.48
N ALA A 173 -15.38 4.45 15.29
CA ALA A 173 -16.52 5.24 14.83
C ALA A 173 -17.04 4.81 13.44
N ARG A 174 -16.15 4.41 12.54
CA ARG A 174 -16.55 3.89 11.21
C ARG A 174 -16.96 2.42 11.20
N THR A 175 -16.58 1.65 12.23
CA THR A 175 -16.89 0.23 12.27
C THR A 175 -18.39 0.08 12.48
N LYS A 176 -19.06 -0.67 11.60
CA LYS A 176 -20.52 -0.86 11.61
C LYS A 176 -20.96 -1.86 12.69
N GLY A 177 -20.60 -1.61 13.95
CA GLY A 177 -20.88 -2.45 15.09
C GLY A 177 -21.06 -1.66 16.38
N LYS A 178 -21.48 -2.34 17.45
CA LYS A 178 -21.62 -1.75 18.79
C LYS A 178 -20.39 -2.06 19.62
N LEU A 179 -19.82 -1.05 20.27
CA LEU A 179 -18.74 -1.25 21.22
C LEU A 179 -19.30 -1.94 22.48
N SER A 180 -18.65 -3.02 22.93
CA SER A 180 -19.06 -3.72 24.15
C SER A 180 -18.76 -2.88 25.40
N ALA A 181 -19.47 -3.10 26.50
CA ALA A 181 -19.21 -2.39 27.76
C ALA A 181 -17.81 -2.69 28.32
N ALA A 182 -17.30 -3.91 28.10
CA ALA A 182 -15.96 -4.31 28.51
C ALA A 182 -14.89 -3.55 27.71
N ASP A 183 -15.04 -3.49 26.39
CA ASP A 183 -14.12 -2.79 25.50
C ASP A 183 -14.14 -1.27 25.76
N ALA A 184 -15.32 -0.69 25.96
CA ALA A 184 -15.46 0.71 26.35
C ALA A 184 -14.73 1.02 27.66
N LYS A 185 -14.68 0.08 28.62
CA LYS A 185 -13.93 0.24 29.87
C LYS A 185 -12.43 0.18 29.62
N ILE A 186 -11.95 -0.72 28.75
CA ILE A 186 -10.54 -0.84 28.39
C ILE A 186 -10.04 0.44 27.71
N LEU A 187 -10.78 0.94 26.71
CA LEU A 187 -10.40 2.14 25.96
C LEU A 187 -10.32 3.39 26.84
N LYS A 188 -11.21 3.52 27.84
CA LYS A 188 -11.14 4.62 28.84
C LYS A 188 -9.84 4.65 29.63
N THR A 189 -9.16 3.51 29.78
CA THR A 189 -7.88 3.45 30.49
C THR A 189 -6.68 3.83 29.61
N LYS A 190 -6.88 4.06 28.30
CA LYS A 190 -5.83 4.33 27.28
C LYS A 190 -4.68 3.31 27.28
N LYS A 191 -4.93 2.13 27.84
CA LYS A 191 -4.03 0.98 27.83
C LYS A 191 -4.69 -0.08 27.00
N ASP A 192 -4.83 0.14 25.70
CA ASP A 192 -5.25 -0.94 24.83
C ASP A 192 -4.11 -1.98 24.76
N PRO A 193 -4.28 -3.19 25.34
CA PRO A 193 -3.25 -4.22 25.27
C PRO A 193 -2.96 -4.68 23.83
N LEU A 194 -3.87 -4.42 22.89
CA LEU A 194 -3.81 -4.91 21.50
C LEU A 194 -2.85 -4.09 20.62
N PHE A 195 -2.60 -2.83 20.97
CA PHE A 195 -1.66 -1.95 20.29
C PHE A 195 -0.41 -1.65 21.12
N GLN A 196 -0.08 -2.49 22.10
CA GLN A 196 1.17 -2.29 22.83
C GLN A 196 2.33 -2.19 21.83
N PRO A 197 3.17 -1.15 21.97
CA PRO A 197 4.32 -1.03 21.09
C PRO A 197 5.10 -2.32 21.20
N VAL A 198 5.38 -2.94 20.06
CA VAL A 198 6.39 -3.99 20.01
C VAL A 198 7.65 -3.31 20.53
N VAL A 199 8.05 -3.65 21.75
CA VAL A 199 9.37 -3.29 22.28
C VAL A 199 10.36 -4.17 21.52
N THR A 200 10.53 -3.93 20.23
CA THR A 200 11.78 -4.29 19.58
C THR A 200 12.82 -3.39 20.24
N PRO A 201 13.95 -3.93 20.73
CA PRO A 201 15.04 -3.11 21.22
C PRO A 201 15.65 -2.41 20.01
N TYR A 202 15.04 -1.29 19.60
CA TYR A 202 15.70 -0.35 18.74
C TYR A 202 16.67 0.42 19.63
N SER A 203 17.86 -0.17 19.81
CA SER A 203 19.02 0.60 20.18
C SER A 203 19.18 1.68 19.10
N ALA A 204 18.92 2.92 19.47
CA ALA A 204 19.40 4.07 18.73
C ALA A 204 20.94 4.01 18.74
N SER A 205 21.51 3.28 17.80
CA SER A 205 22.93 3.40 17.42
C SER A 205 22.95 4.30 16.17
N GLY A 206 23.45 5.53 16.23
CA GLY A 206 24.05 6.19 17.36
C GLY A 206 24.01 7.71 17.21
N ASN A 207 23.96 8.35 18.36
CA ASN A 207 24.75 9.54 18.60
C ASN A 207 25.96 9.09 19.42
N VAL A 208 27.13 9.07 18.80
CA VAL A 208 28.37 9.35 19.52
C VAL A 208 29.09 10.42 18.71
N ALA A 209 29.17 11.59 19.32
CA ALA A 209 29.88 12.76 18.85
C ALA A 209 31.37 12.46 18.60
N LYS A 210 31.91 13.03 17.53
CA LYS A 210 32.98 14.05 17.58
C LYS A 210 33.09 14.75 16.22
#